data_AF-A0A7S2RC06-F1
#
_entry.id   AF-A0A7S2RC06-F1
#
_cell.length_a   1.000
_cell.length_b   1.000
_cell.length_c   1.000
_cell.angle_alpha   90.00
_cell.angle_beta   90.00
_cell.angle_gamma   90.00
#
_symmetry.space_group_name_H-M   'P 1'
#
loop_
_entity.id
_entity.type
_entity.pdbx_description
1 polymer ?
#
loop_
_entity_poly.entity_id
_entity_poly.type
_entity_poly.pdbx_seq_one_letter_code
_entity_poly.pdbx_strand_id
1 'polypeptide(L)'
;MGASGSRAGAAVPVLVLLASVPVTWSFSGSIAASSSGVRDAVAAQPGTGTLVLLRHGESAWNLSGRFSGWVDIDLTPLGEAQARRAGRLLSACGLDRIQEAHTSFLRRASRTLSLCLTEAGMSESPPNLASSWCLNERHYGALTGLCKKQAKAALGDDAFRTYRRGFSTSPPPMEPDHPFWQGGKPCY
;
A
#
# COMPACT_ATOMS: atom_id res chain seq x y z
N MET A 1 -36.32 33.13 22.52
CA MET A 1 -35.59 32.82 21.28
C MET A 1 -34.35 32.02 21.63
N GLY A 2 -34.45 30.69 21.63
CA GLY A 2 -33.32 29.79 21.92
C GLY A 2 -32.62 29.42 20.62
N ALA A 3 -31.34 29.77 20.48
CA ALA A 3 -30.54 29.40 19.33
C ALA A 3 -30.24 27.89 19.37
N SER A 4 -30.84 27.13 18.44
CA SER A 4 -30.44 25.75 18.18
C SER A 4 -29.12 25.76 17.40
N GLY A 5 -28.01 25.68 18.14
CA GLY A 5 -26.70 25.45 17.55
C GLY A 5 -26.63 24.06 16.94
N SER A 6 -26.71 23.99 15.61
CA SER A 6 -26.36 22.81 14.83
C SER A 6 -24.93 22.39 15.16
N ARG A 7 -24.77 21.29 15.90
CA ARG A 7 -23.46 20.63 16.06
C ARG A 7 -23.06 20.09 14.69
N ALA A 8 -22.21 20.84 13.99
CA ALA A 8 -21.40 20.28 12.92
C ALA A 8 -20.63 19.09 13.52
N GLY A 9 -20.93 17.87 13.05
CA GLY A 9 -20.21 16.68 13.45
C GLY A 9 -18.74 16.87 13.11
N ALA A 10 -17.88 16.89 14.12
CA ALA A 10 -16.44 16.89 13.93
C ALA A 10 -16.08 15.66 13.09
N ALA A 11 -15.63 15.90 11.87
CA ALA A 11 -15.15 14.87 10.98
C ALA A 11 -13.95 14.19 11.65
N VAL A 12 -14.13 12.93 12.00
CA VAL A 12 -13.09 12.09 12.57
C VAL A 12 -12.06 11.81 11.46
N PRO A 13 -10.75 12.07 11.68
CA PRO A 13 -9.75 11.89 10.64
C PRO A 13 -9.63 10.41 10.30
N VAL A 14 -9.85 10.08 9.02
CA VAL A 14 -9.51 8.79 8.46
C VAL A 14 -8.15 8.92 7.78
N LEU A 15 -7.19 8.12 8.24
CA LEU A 15 -5.81 8.09 7.76
C LEU A 15 -5.64 6.87 6.85
N VAL A 16 -5.25 7.06 5.59
CA VAL A 16 -4.85 5.94 4.73
C VAL A 16 -3.33 5.81 4.73
N LEU A 17 -2.80 4.69 5.23
CA LEU A 17 -1.38 4.33 5.11
C LEU A 17 -1.23 3.23 4.06
N LEU A 18 -0.48 3.53 2.99
CA LEU A 18 -0.11 2.57 1.97
C LEU A 18 1.31 2.03 2.25
N ALA A 19 1.41 0.77 2.67
CA ALA A 19 2.69 0.08 2.80
C ALA A 19 2.77 -1.08 1.79
N SER A 20 3.88 -1.16 1.07
CA SER A 20 4.17 -2.29 0.19
C SER A 20 4.87 -3.37 1.02
N VAL A 21 4.31 -4.59 1.09
CA VAL A 21 4.88 -5.73 1.82
C VAL A 21 4.80 -6.95 0.90
N PRO A 22 5.79 -7.80 0.66
CA PRO A 22 5.68 -8.90 -0.33
C PRO A 22 4.51 -9.88 -0.09
N VAL A 23 3.66 -10.16 -1.10
CA VAL A 23 2.65 -11.25 -1.03
C VAL A 23 3.39 -12.59 -1.00
N THR A 24 3.32 -13.29 0.12
CA THR A 24 3.12 -14.74 0.15
C THR A 24 2.15 -15.05 1.28
N TRP A 25 0.88 -14.69 1.09
CA TRP A 25 -0.21 -15.19 1.91
C TRP A 25 -1.25 -15.77 0.96
N SER A 26 -1.48 -17.07 1.06
CA SER A 26 -2.78 -17.62 0.69
C SER A 26 -3.64 -17.47 1.95
N PHE A 27 -4.42 -16.40 2.05
CA PHE A 27 -5.45 -16.32 3.08
C PHE A 27 -6.57 -17.27 2.64
N SER A 28 -6.65 -18.46 3.22
CA SER A 28 -7.87 -19.27 3.22
C SER A 28 -8.90 -18.77 4.26
N GLY A 29 -8.63 -17.65 4.91
CA GLY A 29 -9.60 -16.92 5.72
C GLY A 29 -10.09 -15.71 4.95
N SER A 30 -11.35 -15.73 4.52
CA SER A 30 -12.04 -14.50 4.18
C SER A 30 -12.17 -13.70 5.49
N ILE A 31 -11.32 -12.70 5.72
CA ILE A 31 -11.78 -11.57 6.55
C ILE A 31 -12.68 -10.76 5.62
N ALA A 32 -13.85 -11.34 5.34
CA ALA A 32 -15.03 -10.55 5.04
C ALA A 32 -15.38 -9.86 6.36
N ALA A 33 -14.64 -8.80 6.70
CA ALA A 33 -15.25 -7.79 7.54
C ALA A 33 -16.45 -7.33 6.71
N SER A 34 -17.65 -7.75 7.12
CA SER A 34 -18.86 -7.24 6.51
C SER A 34 -18.79 -5.71 6.61
N SER A 35 -19.29 -5.02 5.59
CA SER A 35 -19.41 -3.56 5.65
C SER A 35 -20.12 -3.09 6.93
N SER A 36 -21.02 -3.91 7.47
CA SER A 36 -21.63 -3.68 8.79
C SER A 36 -20.62 -3.73 9.94
N GLY A 37 -19.78 -4.76 10.04
CA GLY A 37 -18.85 -4.88 11.16
C GLY A 37 -17.79 -3.78 11.22
N VAL A 38 -17.33 -3.29 10.06
CA VAL A 38 -16.43 -2.12 10.00
C VAL A 38 -17.15 -0.86 10.45
N ARG A 39 -18.38 -0.62 9.96
CA ARG A 39 -19.20 0.54 10.36
C ARG A 39 -19.46 0.55 11.86
N ASP A 40 -19.83 -0.59 12.42
CA ASP A 40 -20.16 -0.73 13.84
C ASP A 40 -18.92 -0.48 14.71
N ALA A 41 -17.75 -1.00 14.29
CA ALA A 41 -16.49 -0.75 14.98
C ALA A 41 -16.08 0.74 14.97
N VAL A 42 -16.28 1.43 13.85
CA VAL A 42 -16.01 2.88 13.73
C VAL A 42 -16.96 3.68 14.62
N ALA A 43 -18.24 3.30 14.69
CA ALA A 43 -19.23 3.99 15.51
C ALA A 43 -19.02 3.78 17.03
N ALA A 44 -18.39 2.68 17.44
CA ALA A 44 -18.29 2.28 18.85
C ALA A 44 -17.27 3.08 19.69
N GLN A 45 -16.38 3.87 19.07
CA GLN A 45 -15.30 4.59 19.78
C GLN A 45 -15.29 6.09 19.43
N PRO A 46 -16.18 6.90 20.02
CA PRO A 46 -16.21 8.35 19.80
C PRO A 46 -14.91 8.99 20.29
N GLY A 47 -14.23 9.74 19.41
CA GLY A 47 -12.97 10.43 19.70
C GLY A 47 -11.71 9.76 19.15
N THR A 48 -11.80 8.58 18.53
CA THR A 48 -10.67 7.92 17.86
C THR A 48 -10.78 8.00 16.34
N GLY A 49 -9.66 8.28 15.66
CA GLY A 49 -9.55 8.23 14.20
C GLY A 49 -9.66 6.82 13.63
N THR A 50 -10.12 6.67 12.38
CA THR A 50 -10.08 5.37 11.68
C THR A 50 -8.81 5.27 10.84
N LEU A 51 -7.98 4.26 11.12
CA LEU A 51 -6.81 3.97 10.28
C LEU A 51 -7.15 2.92 9.22
N VAL A 52 -6.97 3.28 7.97
CA VAL A 52 -7.10 2.39 6.81
C VAL A 52 -5.72 2.03 6.30
N LEU A 53 -5.35 0.76 6.40
CA LEU A 53 -4.16 0.24 5.74
C LEU A 53 -4.56 -0.34 4.39
N LEU A 54 -4.05 0.25 3.32
CA LEU A 54 -4.25 -0.26 1.97
C LEU A 54 -2.91 -0.75 1.42
N ARG A 55 -2.95 -1.70 0.50
CA ARG A 55 -1.77 -2.14 -0.23
C ARG A 55 -2.02 -1.88 -1.71
N HIS A 56 -0.97 -1.50 -2.44
CA HIS A 56 -1.05 -1.34 -3.88
C HIS A 56 -1.57 -2.62 -4.58
N GLY A 57 -2.28 -2.43 -5.70
CA GLY A 57 -2.70 -3.53 -6.57
C GLY A 57 -1.54 -4.22 -7.29
N GLU A 58 -1.81 -5.27 -8.05
CA GLU A 58 -0.79 -5.96 -8.84
C GLU A 58 0.01 -5.00 -9.75
N SER A 59 1.33 -5.15 -9.72
CA SER A 59 2.26 -4.44 -10.63
C SER A 59 2.80 -5.37 -11.71
N ALA A 60 3.30 -4.81 -12.82
CA ALA A 60 3.86 -5.59 -13.93
C ALA A 60 4.98 -6.57 -13.51
N TRP A 61 5.75 -6.20 -12.47
CA TRP A 61 6.81 -7.06 -11.92
C TRP A 61 6.32 -8.08 -10.90
N ASN A 62 5.17 -7.85 -10.27
CA ASN A 62 4.50 -8.93 -9.53
C ASN A 62 4.02 -10.01 -10.48
N LEU A 63 3.35 -9.61 -11.57
CA LEU A 63 2.85 -10.54 -12.60
C LEU A 63 3.97 -11.35 -13.24
N SER A 64 5.07 -10.71 -13.62
CA SER A 64 6.25 -11.40 -14.19
C SER A 64 7.14 -12.09 -13.15
N GLY A 65 6.79 -12.06 -11.87
CA GLY A 65 7.52 -12.77 -10.81
C GLY A 65 8.92 -12.22 -10.53
N ARG A 66 9.15 -10.92 -10.73
CA ARG A 66 10.43 -10.24 -10.45
C ARG A 66 10.48 -9.59 -9.07
N PHE A 67 11.68 -9.32 -8.58
CA PHE A 67 11.88 -8.48 -7.39
C PHE A 67 11.82 -7.00 -7.77
N SER A 68 10.82 -6.27 -7.28
CA SER A 68 10.64 -4.85 -7.61
C SER A 68 11.47 -3.93 -6.74
N GLY A 69 11.41 -4.11 -5.42
CA GLY A 69 11.99 -3.17 -4.46
C GLY A 69 11.54 -1.74 -4.76
N TRP A 70 12.51 -0.84 -4.92
CA TRP A 70 12.26 0.58 -5.17
C TRP A 70 12.17 0.96 -6.63
N VAL A 71 12.21 -0.02 -7.55
CA VAL A 71 11.98 0.28 -8.97
C VAL A 71 10.55 0.75 -9.15
N ASP A 72 10.40 1.84 -9.90
CA ASP A 72 9.13 2.52 -10.08
C ASP A 72 8.30 1.90 -11.20
N ILE A 73 7.70 0.75 -10.87
CA ILE A 73 6.85 -0.06 -11.75
C ILE A 73 5.38 0.30 -11.55
N ASP A 74 4.66 0.40 -12.66
CA ASP A 74 3.23 0.71 -12.67
C ASP A 74 2.34 -0.52 -12.40
N LEU A 75 1.05 -0.25 -12.16
CA LEU A 75 0.00 -1.24 -12.00
C LEU A 75 -0.31 -1.97 -13.32
N THR A 76 -0.75 -3.22 -13.21
CA THR A 76 -1.42 -3.91 -14.32
C THR A 76 -2.90 -3.49 -14.39
N PRO A 77 -3.61 -3.77 -15.49
CA PRO A 77 -5.07 -3.58 -15.55
C PRO A 77 -5.80 -4.27 -14.39
N LEU A 78 -5.33 -5.45 -13.98
CA LEU A 78 -5.84 -6.16 -12.80
C LEU A 78 -5.56 -5.39 -11.51
N GLY A 79 -4.35 -4.85 -11.35
CA GLY A 79 -3.98 -4.00 -10.21
C GLY A 79 -4.85 -2.75 -10.10
N GLU A 80 -5.18 -2.11 -11.22
CA GLU A 80 -6.11 -0.99 -11.22
C GLU A 80 -7.54 -1.41 -10.84
N ALA A 81 -8.01 -2.57 -11.32
CA ALA A 81 -9.32 -3.11 -10.95
C ALA A 81 -9.39 -3.44 -9.44
N GLN A 82 -8.29 -3.92 -8.86
CA GLN A 82 -8.15 -4.14 -7.41
C GLN A 82 -8.22 -2.82 -6.63
N ALA A 83 -7.55 -1.76 -7.11
CA ALA A 83 -7.62 -0.43 -6.50
C ALA A 83 -9.04 0.14 -6.48
N ARG A 84 -9.77 0.05 -7.61
CA ARG A 84 -11.19 0.44 -7.66
C ARG A 84 -12.05 -0.42 -6.74
N ARG A 85 -11.81 -1.74 -6.69
CA ARG A 85 -12.52 -2.60 -5.72
C ARG A 85 -12.33 -2.14 -4.27
N ALA A 86 -11.13 -1.67 -3.91
CA ALA A 86 -10.89 -1.10 -2.58
C ALA A 86 -11.73 0.17 -2.34
N GLY A 87 -11.84 1.05 -3.34
CA GLY A 87 -12.70 2.24 -3.27
C GLY A 87 -14.17 1.91 -3.01
N ARG A 88 -14.71 0.93 -3.74
CA ARG A 88 -16.09 0.43 -3.50
C ARG A 88 -16.27 -0.12 -2.08
N LEU A 89 -15.26 -0.77 -1.52
CA LEU A 89 -15.29 -1.26 -0.14
C LEU A 89 -15.26 -0.11 0.87
N LEU A 90 -14.48 0.95 0.64
CA LEU A 90 -14.49 2.14 1.50
C LEU A 90 -15.89 2.77 1.57
N SER A 91 -16.52 3.00 0.42
CA SER A 91 -17.91 3.51 0.37
C SER A 91 -18.89 2.56 1.03
N ALA A 92 -18.76 1.25 0.79
CA ALA A 92 -19.60 0.24 1.44
C ALA A 92 -19.42 0.24 2.97
N CYS A 93 -18.24 0.56 3.48
CA CYS A 93 -17.97 0.72 4.91
C CYS A 93 -18.38 2.10 5.47
N GLY A 94 -18.97 2.99 4.66
CA GLY A 94 -19.36 4.32 5.11
C GLY A 94 -18.17 5.24 5.39
N LEU A 95 -16.99 4.92 4.86
CA LEU A 95 -15.80 5.76 4.91
C LEU A 95 -15.82 6.66 3.67
N ASP A 96 -16.62 7.71 3.73
CA ASP A 96 -16.90 8.64 2.62
C ASP A 96 -15.98 9.87 2.60
N ARG A 97 -15.11 10.01 3.62
CA ARG A 97 -14.18 11.13 3.75
C ARG A 97 -12.81 10.66 4.25
N ILE A 98 -11.77 10.96 3.48
CA ILE A 98 -10.36 10.85 3.88
C ILE A 98 -9.79 12.27 3.97
N GLN A 99 -9.37 12.69 5.17
CA GLN A 99 -8.78 14.00 5.38
C GLN A 99 -7.25 13.97 5.21
N GLU A 100 -6.65 12.82 5.48
CA GLU A 100 -5.21 12.63 5.49
C GLU A 100 -4.84 11.31 4.82
N ALA A 101 -3.90 11.35 3.89
CA ALA A 101 -3.41 10.16 3.21
C ALA A 101 -1.90 10.21 3.08
N HIS A 102 -1.28 9.05 3.24
CA HIS A 102 0.16 8.89 3.15
C HIS A 102 0.49 7.79 2.17
N THR A 103 1.41 8.08 1.26
CA THR A 103 1.85 7.14 0.23
C THR A 103 3.38 7.09 0.16
N SER A 104 3.89 6.07 -0.51
CA SER A 104 5.28 6.01 -0.95
C SER A 104 5.50 6.89 -2.18
N PHE A 105 6.77 7.07 -2.59
CA PHE A 105 7.12 7.74 -3.85
C PHE A 105 6.90 6.87 -5.10
N LEU A 106 6.42 5.63 -4.93
CA LEU A 106 6.32 4.66 -6.01
C LEU A 106 4.95 4.75 -6.68
N ARG A 107 4.91 4.92 -8.00
CA ARG A 107 3.68 5.18 -8.78
C ARG A 107 2.59 4.15 -8.55
N ARG A 108 2.94 2.88 -8.35
CA ARG A 108 1.96 1.83 -8.00
C ARG A 108 1.15 2.14 -6.74
N ALA A 109 1.76 2.75 -5.72
CA ALA A 109 1.08 3.11 -4.48
C ALA A 109 0.21 4.36 -4.69
N SER A 110 0.77 5.43 -5.25
CA SER A 110 0.01 6.67 -5.49
C SER A 110 -1.13 6.47 -6.50
N ARG A 111 -0.94 5.67 -7.55
CA ARG A 111 -2.00 5.30 -8.51
C ARG A 111 -3.08 4.42 -7.87
N THR A 112 -2.70 3.51 -6.96
CA THR A 112 -3.71 2.77 -6.18
C THR A 112 -4.54 3.71 -5.32
N LEU A 113 -3.91 4.67 -4.63
CA LEU A 113 -4.62 5.66 -3.82
C LEU A 113 -5.62 6.46 -4.65
N SER A 114 -5.15 7.07 -5.74
CA SER A 114 -5.98 7.90 -6.64
C SER A 114 -7.20 7.10 -7.13
N LEU A 115 -6.99 5.91 -7.71
CA LEU A 115 -8.08 5.07 -8.21
C LEU A 115 -9.06 4.63 -7.12
N CYS A 116 -8.55 4.33 -5.92
CA CYS A 116 -9.38 3.96 -4.78
C CYS A 116 -10.27 5.13 -4.33
N LEU A 117 -9.70 6.33 -4.17
CA LEU A 117 -10.42 7.53 -3.75
C LEU A 117 -11.43 7.98 -4.81
N THR A 118 -11.04 8.00 -6.09
CA THR A 118 -11.95 8.34 -7.18
C THR A 118 -13.15 7.40 -7.24
N GLU A 119 -12.94 6.09 -7.12
CA GLU A 119 -14.03 5.12 -7.10
C GLU A 119 -14.91 5.27 -5.86
N ALA A 120 -14.34 5.71 -4.74
CA ALA A 120 -15.10 6.01 -3.52
C ALA A 120 -15.91 7.32 -3.60
N GLY A 121 -15.84 8.06 -4.71
CA GLY A 121 -16.50 9.35 -4.89
C GLY A 121 -15.77 10.54 -4.27
N MET A 122 -14.47 10.38 -3.96
CA MET A 122 -13.63 11.41 -3.35
C MET A 122 -12.66 12.02 -4.37
N SER A 123 -12.04 13.15 -4.00
CA SER A 123 -10.90 13.71 -4.73
C SER A 123 -9.75 12.70 -4.77
N GLU A 124 -9.10 12.55 -5.93
CA GLU A 124 -7.90 11.73 -6.06
C GLU A 124 -6.71 12.27 -5.26
N SER A 125 -6.72 13.57 -4.94
CA SER A 125 -5.78 14.23 -4.05
C SER A 125 -6.53 14.75 -2.82
N PRO A 126 -6.45 14.05 -1.67
CA PRO A 126 -7.04 14.53 -0.43
C PRO A 126 -6.31 15.79 0.08
N PRO A 127 -6.93 16.58 0.98
CA PRO A 127 -6.38 17.85 1.45
C PRO A 127 -4.96 17.75 2.01
N ASN A 128 -4.68 16.67 2.76
CA ASN A 128 -3.37 16.40 3.34
C ASN A 128 -2.79 15.10 2.78
N LEU A 129 -2.33 15.14 1.52
CA LEU A 129 -1.59 14.05 0.90
C LEU A 129 -0.09 14.22 1.13
N ALA A 130 0.53 13.30 1.88
CA ALA A 130 1.98 13.27 2.09
C ALA A 130 2.61 12.04 1.40
N SER A 131 3.79 12.26 0.79
CA SER A 131 4.60 11.16 0.23
C SER A 131 5.91 11.05 1.02
N SER A 132 6.29 9.84 1.39
CA SER A 132 7.54 9.59 2.13
C SER A 132 8.25 8.33 1.65
N TRP A 133 9.59 8.40 1.59
CA TRP A 133 10.42 7.25 1.24
C TRP A 133 10.37 6.16 2.32
N CYS A 134 10.04 6.52 3.57
CA CYS A 134 9.86 5.57 4.67
C CYS A 134 8.69 4.59 4.41
N LEU A 135 7.80 4.92 3.48
CA LEU A 135 6.68 4.07 3.07
C LEU A 135 6.96 3.29 1.78
N ASN A 136 8.16 3.43 1.19
CA ASN A 136 8.58 2.62 0.07
C ASN A 136 8.60 1.13 0.45
N GLU A 137 8.49 0.26 -0.56
CA GLU A 137 8.65 -1.19 -0.40
C GLU A 137 10.01 -1.54 0.22
N ARG A 138 10.20 -2.75 0.74
CA ARG A 138 11.53 -3.21 1.12
C ARG A 138 12.51 -3.11 -0.06
N HIS A 139 13.69 -2.52 0.16
CA HIS A 139 14.76 -2.53 -0.84
C HIS A 139 15.31 -3.95 -1.02
N TYR A 140 15.45 -4.42 -2.27
CA TYR A 140 15.87 -5.79 -2.57
C TYR A 140 17.35 -5.92 -2.98
N GLY A 141 18.10 -4.82 -2.95
CA GLY A 141 19.54 -4.83 -3.27
C GLY A 141 19.80 -5.38 -4.66
N ALA A 142 20.88 -6.17 -4.81
CA ALA A 142 21.24 -6.83 -6.07
C ALA A 142 20.19 -7.83 -6.59
N LEU A 143 19.17 -8.21 -5.81
CA LEU A 143 18.09 -9.08 -6.31
C LEU A 143 17.09 -8.34 -7.19
N THR A 144 17.10 -7.00 -7.14
CA THR A 144 16.16 -6.15 -7.88
C THR A 144 16.23 -6.43 -9.38
N GLY A 145 15.08 -6.66 -10.01
CA GLY A 145 14.97 -7.00 -11.44
C GLY A 145 15.09 -8.49 -11.74
N LEU A 146 15.68 -9.30 -10.87
CA LEU A 146 15.81 -10.74 -11.09
C LEU A 146 14.45 -11.45 -11.02
N CYS A 147 14.30 -12.49 -11.84
CA CYS A 147 13.18 -13.42 -11.73
C CYS A 147 13.32 -14.22 -10.43
N LYS A 148 12.26 -14.27 -9.62
CA LYS A 148 12.24 -15.00 -8.33
C LYS A 148 12.55 -16.48 -8.48
N LYS A 149 12.11 -17.11 -9.58
CA LYS A 149 12.40 -18.53 -9.85
C LYS A 149 13.89 -18.74 -10.12
N GLN A 150 14.50 -17.89 -10.94
CA GLN A 150 15.93 -17.95 -11.25
C GLN A 150 16.78 -17.65 -10.01
N ALA A 151 16.42 -16.61 -9.25
CA ALA A 151 17.09 -16.27 -8.01
C ALA A 151 16.98 -17.40 -6.97
N LYS A 152 15.82 -18.06 -6.86
CA LYS A 152 15.66 -19.23 -5.98
C LYS A 152 16.58 -20.38 -6.41
N ALA A 153 16.66 -20.67 -7.72
CA ALA A 153 17.53 -21.72 -8.24
C ALA A 153 19.03 -21.43 -8.00
N ALA A 154 19.44 -20.16 -8.10
CA ALA A 154 20.83 -19.76 -7.88
C ALA A 154 21.23 -19.69 -6.40
N LEU A 155 20.33 -19.21 -5.52
CA LEU A 155 20.62 -18.99 -4.10
C LEU A 155 20.32 -20.22 -3.22
N GLY A 156 19.48 -21.13 -3.70
CA GLY A 156 18.91 -22.19 -2.87
C GLY A 156 17.78 -21.69 -1.97
N ASP A 157 17.02 -22.64 -1.42
CA ASP A 157 15.76 -22.38 -0.70
C ASP A 157 15.95 -21.57 0.58
N ASP A 158 16.98 -21.88 1.36
CA ASP A 158 17.22 -21.25 2.66
C ASP A 158 17.63 -19.78 2.51
N ALA A 159 18.59 -19.47 1.64
CA ALA A 159 19.00 -18.09 1.39
C ALA A 159 17.86 -17.29 0.73
N PHE A 160 17.17 -17.87 -0.25
CA PHE A 160 16.01 -17.22 -0.88
C PHE A 160 14.89 -16.91 0.12
N ARG A 161 14.58 -17.85 1.03
CA ARG A 161 13.60 -17.64 2.09
C ARG A 161 14.06 -16.58 3.07
N THR A 162 15.32 -16.61 3.49
CA THR A 162 15.91 -15.66 4.44
C THR A 162 15.86 -14.24 3.88
N TYR A 163 16.26 -14.01 2.63
CA TYR A 163 16.16 -12.69 2.03
C TYR A 163 14.73 -12.20 1.82
N ARG A 164 13.76 -13.10 1.64
CA ARG A 164 12.35 -12.72 1.42
C ARG A 164 11.54 -12.53 2.69
N ARG A 165 11.85 -13.28 3.74
CA ARG A 165 11.03 -13.38 4.96
C ARG A 165 11.80 -13.14 6.26
N GLY A 166 13.13 -13.15 6.20
CA GLY A 166 13.98 -12.81 7.33
C GLY A 166 13.82 -11.35 7.69
N PHE A 167 13.81 -11.09 9.00
CA PHE A 167 13.68 -9.76 9.59
C PHE A 167 15.01 -9.01 9.56
N SER A 168 16.08 -9.65 10.02
CA SER A 168 17.39 -9.00 10.26
C SER A 168 18.40 -9.16 9.12
N THR A 169 18.10 -9.97 8.10
CA THR A 169 19.04 -10.25 7.01
C THR A 169 18.64 -9.50 5.75
N SER A 170 19.51 -8.60 5.31
CA SER A 170 19.37 -7.87 4.05
C SER A 170 19.88 -8.70 2.86
N PRO A 171 19.26 -8.58 1.67
CA PRO A 171 19.86 -9.06 0.43
C PRO A 171 21.24 -8.42 0.19
N PRO A 172 22.07 -9.01 -0.69
CA PRO A 172 23.34 -8.40 -1.08
C PRO A 172 23.14 -6.96 -1.58
N PRO A 173 24.08 -6.03 -1.26
CA PRO A 173 23.99 -4.65 -1.71
C PRO A 173 23.99 -4.59 -3.24
N MET A 174 23.35 -3.56 -3.79
CA MET A 174 23.39 -3.30 -5.22
C MET A 174 24.66 -2.54 -5.56
N GLU A 175 25.35 -2.92 -6.63
CA GLU A 175 26.55 -2.22 -7.09
C GLU A 175 26.20 -0.95 -7.89
N PRO A 176 27.08 0.06 -7.96
CA PRO A 176 26.83 1.32 -8.67
C PRO A 176 26.57 1.20 -10.18
N ASP A 177 27.05 0.12 -10.81
CA ASP A 177 26.86 -0.19 -12.23
C ASP A 177 25.56 -0.95 -12.52
N HIS A 178 24.82 -1.35 -11.48
CA HIS A 178 23.57 -2.08 -11.63
C HIS A 178 22.52 -1.20 -12.32
N PRO A 179 21.73 -1.74 -13.28
CA PRO A 179 20.79 -0.95 -14.10
C PRO A 179 19.68 -0.23 -13.31
N PHE A 180 19.45 -0.64 -12.06
CA PHE A 180 18.46 -0.06 -11.16
C PHE A 180 19.10 0.68 -9.97
N TRP A 181 20.39 1.01 -10.04
CA TRP A 181 21.08 1.77 -9.00
C TRP A 181 20.48 3.18 -8.86
N GLN A 182 20.20 3.59 -7.63
CA GLN A 182 19.48 4.84 -7.33
C GLN A 182 20.37 5.95 -6.79
N GLY A 183 21.69 5.75 -6.77
CA GLY A 183 22.69 6.82 -6.68
C GLY A 183 22.91 7.42 -5.29
N GLY A 184 23.01 6.61 -4.22
CA GLY A 184 23.40 7.09 -2.88
C GLY A 184 22.54 8.22 -2.31
N LYS A 185 21.31 8.39 -2.81
CA LYS A 185 20.36 9.39 -2.33
C LYS A 185 20.13 9.19 -0.83
N PRO A 186 19.73 10.21 -0.05
CA PRO A 186 19.53 10.09 1.40
C PRO A 186 18.50 9.05 1.83
N CYS A 187 17.68 8.61 0.87
CA CYS A 187 16.72 7.52 1.01
C CYS A 187 17.34 6.13 0.77
N TYR A 188 18.66 6.02 0.58
CA TYR A 188 19.42 4.77 0.38
C TYR A 188 20.42 4.56 1.51
#